data_AF-A0A817PTH7-F1
#
_entry.id   AF-A0A817PTH7-F1
#
_cell.length_a   1.000
_cell.length_b   1.000
_cell.length_c   1.000
_cell.angle_alpha   90.00
_cell.angle_beta   90.00
_cell.angle_gamma   90.00
#
_symmetry.space_group_name_H-M   'P 1'
#
loop_
_entity.id
_entity.type
_entity.pdbx_description
1 polymer ?
#
loop_
_entity_poly.entity_id
_entity_poly.type
_entity_poly.pdbx_seq_one_letter_code
_entity_poly.pdbx_strand_id
1 'polypeptide(L)'
;MILNSIKATVLDDYVNTPDPNFGWKRLRTYAYPTYMLYILNMTSQQWFDASFSSQPIWWHYMIITVPRTFRRPHIAFIFIDGGDNTDSIPTSSSVTMLAESTGSVAVELKQIPNQPIRFMADPTQESRTEDAIIAWTWKTFIEQNGTNPYILLRMPMTKAAVRGMDTTEQLLEEEGYPVPKNFVVAGLSKRGWTTWTTAAVNNQRVSAAIPIVLDILNLQKV
;
A
#
# COMPACT_ATOMS: atom_id res chain seq x y z
N MET A 1 18.18 28.96 16.08
CA MET A 1 17.83 28.13 14.91
C MET A 1 17.81 26.68 15.39
N ILE A 2 16.64 26.17 15.78
CA ILE A 2 16.52 24.77 16.19
C ILE A 2 16.46 23.96 14.89
N LEU A 3 17.58 23.31 14.55
CA LEU A 3 17.58 22.25 13.55
C LEU A 3 16.73 21.12 14.14
N ASN A 4 15.47 21.02 13.73
CA ASN A 4 14.69 19.82 13.94
C ASN A 4 15.41 18.70 13.19
N SER A 5 16.21 17.91 13.89
CA SER A 5 16.72 16.66 13.34
C SER A 5 15.49 15.77 13.11
N ILE A 6 15.07 15.61 11.85
CA ILE A 6 14.18 14.51 11.49
C ILE A 6 14.99 13.25 11.77
N LYS A 7 14.76 12.61 12.93
CA LYS A 7 15.33 11.30 13.21
C LYS A 7 14.55 10.31 12.36
N ALA A 8 15.12 9.94 11.21
CA ALA A 8 14.60 8.85 10.40
C ALA A 8 14.55 7.56 11.24
N THR A 9 13.43 6.86 11.16
CA THR A 9 13.24 5.54 11.76
C THR A 9 13.66 4.44 10.79
N VAL A 10 13.83 3.22 11.28
CA VAL A 10 14.11 2.06 10.41
C VAL A 10 13.02 1.83 9.36
N LEU A 11 11.77 2.21 9.67
CA LEU A 11 10.68 2.16 8.72
C LEU A 11 10.80 3.28 7.67
N ASP A 12 11.22 4.50 8.06
CA ASP A 12 11.53 5.57 7.10
C ASP A 12 12.64 5.16 6.14
N ASP A 13 13.73 4.58 6.66
CA ASP A 13 14.86 4.11 5.85
C ASP A 13 14.40 3.05 4.84
N TYR A 14 13.63 2.05 5.29
CA TYR A 14 13.12 0.99 4.41
C TYR A 14 12.23 1.53 3.29
N VAL A 15 11.27 2.39 3.64
CA VAL A 15 10.29 2.94 2.70
C VAL A 15 10.95 3.86 1.68
N ASN A 16 11.88 4.71 2.14
CA ASN A 16 12.53 5.70 1.30
C ASN A 16 13.69 5.13 0.46
N THR A 17 14.22 3.96 0.82
CA THR A 17 15.23 3.26 0.00
C THR A 17 14.68 3.04 -1.42
N PRO A 18 15.33 3.57 -2.47
CA PRO A 18 14.92 3.33 -3.84
C PRO A 18 14.94 1.83 -4.18
N ASP A 19 14.01 1.39 -5.02
CA ASP A 19 13.97 0.00 -5.48
C ASP A 19 13.97 0.01 -7.02
N PRO A 20 14.95 -0.63 -7.67
CA PRO A 20 15.03 -0.66 -9.14
C PRO A 20 13.88 -1.44 -9.79
N ASN A 21 13.14 -2.27 -9.03
CA ASN A 21 11.99 -2.99 -9.55
C ASN A 21 10.71 -2.14 -9.51
N PHE A 22 10.71 -0.97 -8.85
CA PHE A 22 9.53 -0.11 -8.82
C PHE A 22 9.17 0.34 -10.24
N GLY A 23 7.91 0.17 -10.60
CA GLY A 23 7.38 0.56 -11.90
C GLY A 23 5.94 0.11 -12.05
N TRP A 24 5.26 0.62 -13.06
CA TRP A 24 3.85 0.27 -13.30
C TRP A 24 3.52 0.25 -14.78
N LYS A 25 2.42 -0.44 -15.11
CA LYS A 25 1.86 -0.52 -16.45
C LYS A 25 0.35 -0.37 -16.42
N ARG A 26 -0.20 0.34 -17.41
CA ARG A 26 -1.64 0.40 -17.64
C ARG A 26 -2.13 -0.93 -18.21
N LEU A 27 -3.14 -1.51 -17.56
CA LEU A 27 -3.80 -2.73 -18.02
C LEU A 27 -5.07 -2.42 -18.81
N ARG A 28 -5.89 -1.53 -18.27
CA ARG A 28 -7.21 -1.18 -18.82
C ARG A 28 -7.56 0.26 -18.53
N THR A 29 -8.36 0.86 -19.39
CA THR A 29 -9.01 2.15 -19.20
C THR A 29 -10.47 2.03 -19.54
N TYR A 30 -11.32 2.62 -18.70
CA TYR A 30 -12.76 2.72 -18.94
C TYR A 30 -13.18 4.18 -18.85
N ALA A 31 -13.94 4.63 -19.84
CA ALA A 31 -14.51 5.97 -19.86
C ALA A 31 -15.98 5.92 -19.45
N TYR A 32 -16.33 6.63 -18.38
CA TYR A 32 -17.71 6.78 -17.92
C TYR A 32 -18.16 8.24 -18.08
N PRO A 33 -19.47 8.54 -18.03
CA PRO A 33 -19.97 9.92 -18.16
C PRO A 33 -19.43 10.88 -17.09
N THR A 34 -19.11 10.40 -15.90
CA THR A 34 -18.74 11.22 -14.73
C THR A 34 -17.27 11.06 -14.30
N TYR A 35 -16.58 10.01 -14.73
CA TYR A 35 -15.19 9.73 -14.38
C TYR A 35 -14.46 8.90 -15.46
N MET A 36 -13.14 8.84 -15.35
CA MET A 36 -12.27 7.86 -16.01
C MET A 36 -11.80 6.85 -14.98
N LEU A 37 -11.73 5.58 -15.35
CA LEU A 37 -11.23 4.50 -14.50
C LEU A 37 -10.00 3.88 -15.15
N TYR A 38 -8.88 3.92 -14.44
CA TYR A 38 -7.62 3.31 -14.86
C TYR A 38 -7.31 2.10 -13.99
N ILE A 39 -7.01 0.96 -14.61
CA ILE A 39 -6.54 -0.25 -13.93
C ILE A 39 -5.06 -0.41 -14.26
N LEU A 40 -4.21 -0.37 -13.24
CA LEU A 40 -2.77 -0.52 -13.36
C LEU A 40 -2.29 -1.79 -12.68
N ASN A 41 -1.16 -2.33 -13.15
CA ASN A 41 -0.32 -3.24 -12.40
C ASN A 41 0.94 -2.47 -11.98
N MET A 42 1.14 -2.32 -10.67
CA MET A 42 2.29 -1.64 -10.08
C MET A 42 3.16 -2.65 -9.35
N THR A 43 4.42 -2.76 -9.73
CA THR A 43 5.47 -3.38 -8.90
C THR A 43 5.93 -2.36 -7.87
N SER A 44 5.81 -2.68 -6.57
CA SER A 44 6.19 -1.76 -5.48
C SER A 44 7.67 -1.85 -5.12
N GLN A 45 8.17 -3.08 -4.97
CA GLN A 45 9.53 -3.37 -4.54
C GLN A 45 9.90 -4.83 -4.74
N GLN A 46 11.15 -5.15 -4.45
CA GLN A 46 11.60 -6.48 -4.08
C GLN A 46 11.72 -6.59 -2.55
N TRP A 47 11.05 -7.57 -1.96
CA TRP A 47 11.15 -7.91 -0.54
C TRP A 47 12.00 -9.18 -0.36
N PHE A 48 13.28 -8.96 -0.07
CA PHE A 48 14.33 -9.99 -0.08
C PHE A 48 14.42 -10.71 -1.44
N ASP A 49 15.11 -11.85 -1.50
CA ASP A 49 15.24 -12.65 -2.71
C ASP A 49 14.41 -13.94 -2.65
N ALA A 50 14.54 -14.76 -3.70
CA ALA A 50 13.82 -16.03 -3.80
C ALA A 50 14.26 -17.06 -2.74
N SER A 51 15.37 -16.85 -2.02
CA SER A 51 15.75 -17.68 -0.88
C SER A 51 14.93 -17.39 0.37
N PHE A 52 14.24 -16.25 0.41
CA PHE A 52 13.36 -15.89 1.52
C PHE A 52 11.93 -16.38 1.31
N SER A 53 11.36 -16.12 0.14
CA SER A 53 9.96 -16.43 -0.14
C SER A 53 9.69 -16.74 -1.61
N SER A 54 8.53 -17.36 -1.89
CA SER A 54 8.09 -17.68 -3.24
C SER A 54 7.71 -16.46 -4.07
N GLN A 55 7.61 -15.28 -3.45
CA GLN A 55 7.17 -14.05 -4.09
C GLN A 55 8.01 -12.85 -3.64
N PRO A 56 9.29 -12.79 -4.05
CA PRO A 56 10.18 -11.70 -3.67
C PRO A 56 9.79 -10.39 -4.36
N ILE A 57 9.28 -10.43 -5.59
CA ILE A 57 8.83 -9.23 -6.30
C ILE A 57 7.36 -8.96 -5.97
N TRP A 58 7.11 -7.83 -5.32
CA TRP A 58 5.78 -7.41 -4.89
C TRP A 58 5.12 -6.55 -5.96
N TRP A 59 3.91 -6.95 -6.37
CA TRP A 59 3.10 -6.28 -7.37
C TRP A 59 1.63 -6.18 -6.96
N HIS A 60 0.96 -5.14 -7.44
CA HIS A 60 -0.37 -4.75 -6.96
C HIS A 60 -1.25 -4.28 -8.10
N TYR A 61 -2.53 -4.61 -8.06
CA TYR A 61 -3.51 -3.90 -8.85
C TYR A 61 -3.86 -2.57 -8.21
N MET A 62 -3.88 -1.52 -9.01
CA MET A 62 -4.41 -0.22 -8.62
C MET A 62 -5.60 0.13 -9.50
N ILE A 63 -6.70 0.52 -8.87
CA ILE A 63 -7.83 1.12 -9.57
C ILE A 63 -7.87 2.60 -9.24
N ILE A 64 -7.67 3.46 -10.24
CA ILE A 64 -7.62 4.91 -10.09
C ILE A 64 -8.85 5.50 -10.77
N THR A 65 -9.75 6.08 -9.98
CA THR A 65 -10.94 6.78 -10.43
C THR A 65 -10.66 8.27 -10.48
N VAL A 66 -10.66 8.84 -11.69
CA VAL A 66 -10.40 10.26 -11.94
C VAL A 66 -11.73 10.94 -12.32
N PRO A 67 -12.26 11.87 -11.49
CA PRO A 67 -13.52 12.53 -11.81
C PRO A 67 -13.37 13.45 -13.02
N ARG A 68 -14.43 13.63 -13.81
CA ARG A 68 -14.42 14.62 -14.92
C ARG A 68 -14.43 16.06 -14.44
N THR A 69 -14.89 16.32 -13.23
CA THR A 69 -14.93 17.65 -12.62
C THR A 69 -14.16 17.65 -11.32
N PHE A 70 -13.03 18.36 -11.30
CA PHE A 70 -12.20 18.50 -10.12
C PHE A 70 -12.72 19.62 -9.21
N ARG A 71 -13.21 19.27 -8.03
CA ARG A 71 -13.59 20.23 -6.98
C ARG A 71 -12.49 20.40 -5.93
N ARG A 72 -11.63 19.38 -5.80
CA ARG A 72 -10.54 19.30 -4.82
C ARG A 72 -9.27 18.75 -5.49
N PRO A 73 -8.72 19.45 -6.49
CA PRO A 73 -7.63 18.94 -7.35
C PRO A 73 -6.32 18.65 -6.61
N HIS A 74 -6.14 19.16 -5.39
CA HIS A 74 -4.92 18.97 -4.61
C HIS A 74 -5.00 17.79 -3.62
N ILE A 75 -6.16 17.14 -3.50
CA ILE A 75 -6.38 16.04 -2.56
C ILE A 75 -6.83 14.81 -3.34
N ALA A 76 -6.16 13.69 -3.08
CA ALA A 76 -6.60 12.36 -3.50
C ALA A 76 -6.94 11.48 -2.29
N PHE A 77 -7.79 10.50 -2.50
CA PHE A 77 -8.08 9.46 -1.52
C PHE A 77 -7.43 8.15 -1.96
N ILE A 78 -6.79 7.42 -1.06
CA ILE A 78 -6.28 6.07 -1.31
C ILE A 78 -6.78 5.10 -0.25
N PHE A 79 -7.45 4.04 -0.70
CA PHE A 79 -7.88 2.91 0.10
C PHE A 79 -6.91 1.75 -0.10
N ILE A 80 -6.25 1.36 0.99
CA ILE A 80 -5.36 0.21 1.06
C ILE A 80 -6.23 -1.03 1.32
N ASP A 81 -6.41 -1.84 0.29
CA ASP A 81 -7.32 -2.99 0.28
C ASP A 81 -6.57 -4.33 0.17
N GLY A 82 -7.31 -5.41 0.43
CA GLY A 82 -6.82 -6.77 0.29
C GLY A 82 -7.02 -7.37 -1.09
N GLY A 83 -7.17 -8.69 -1.11
CA GLY A 83 -7.14 -9.52 -2.31
C GLY A 83 -5.80 -10.23 -2.47
N ASP A 84 -5.77 -11.13 -3.43
CA ASP A 84 -4.67 -12.04 -3.69
C ASP A 84 -4.06 -11.79 -5.08
N ASN A 85 -2.78 -12.12 -5.25
CA ASN A 85 -2.07 -12.08 -6.53
C ASN A 85 -2.55 -13.16 -7.51
N THR A 86 -3.41 -14.06 -7.06
CA THR A 86 -4.15 -15.01 -7.91
C THR A 86 -5.49 -14.46 -8.39
N ASP A 87 -5.93 -13.30 -7.90
CA ASP A 87 -7.19 -12.68 -8.32
C ASP A 87 -7.14 -12.26 -9.79
N SER A 88 -8.31 -12.24 -10.43
CA SER A 88 -8.45 -11.70 -11.77
C SER A 88 -8.24 -10.18 -11.76
N ILE A 89 -7.91 -9.62 -12.94
CA ILE A 89 -7.75 -8.18 -13.10
C ILE A 89 -9.07 -7.49 -12.69
N PRO A 90 -9.05 -6.53 -11.75
CA PRO A 90 -10.24 -5.81 -11.33
C PRO A 90 -10.91 -5.08 -12.49
N THR A 91 -12.24 -5.02 -12.46
CA THR A 91 -13.06 -4.34 -13.49
C THR A 91 -13.83 -3.15 -12.94
N SER A 92 -13.80 -2.94 -11.62
CA SER A 92 -14.49 -1.86 -10.92
C SER A 92 -13.73 -1.45 -9.67
N SER A 93 -14.13 -0.33 -9.05
CA SER A 93 -13.62 0.10 -7.75
C SER A 93 -14.73 0.28 -6.74
N SER A 94 -14.47 -0.13 -5.51
CA SER A 94 -15.34 0.06 -4.35
C SER A 94 -15.40 1.52 -3.88
N VAL A 95 -14.44 2.36 -4.29
CA VAL A 95 -14.30 3.76 -3.85
C VAL A 95 -14.64 4.78 -4.95
N THR A 96 -15.21 4.33 -6.07
CA THR A 96 -15.64 5.19 -7.20
C THR A 96 -16.54 6.34 -6.73
N MET A 97 -17.50 6.06 -5.85
CA MET A 97 -18.44 7.03 -5.31
C MET A 97 -17.75 8.19 -4.56
N LEU A 98 -16.58 7.94 -3.95
CA LEU A 98 -15.80 9.00 -3.31
C LEU A 98 -15.28 10.00 -4.34
N ALA A 99 -14.79 9.51 -5.49
CA ALA A 99 -14.33 10.42 -6.55
C ALA A 99 -15.48 11.28 -7.10
N GLU A 100 -16.63 10.66 -7.37
CA GLU A 100 -17.80 11.37 -7.91
C GLU A 100 -18.38 12.40 -6.94
N SER A 101 -18.53 12.03 -5.67
CA SER A 101 -19.13 12.91 -4.66
C SER A 101 -18.22 14.08 -4.28
N THR A 102 -16.91 13.84 -4.17
CA THR A 102 -15.95 14.85 -3.72
C THR A 102 -15.33 15.66 -4.85
N GLY A 103 -15.32 15.16 -6.09
CA GLY A 103 -14.55 15.73 -7.19
C GLY A 103 -13.04 15.69 -6.95
N SER A 104 -12.56 14.65 -6.25
CA SER A 104 -11.16 14.28 -6.05
C SER A 104 -10.85 12.95 -6.73
N VAL A 105 -9.58 12.67 -6.98
CA VAL A 105 -9.15 11.32 -7.40
C VAL A 105 -9.34 10.34 -6.24
N ALA A 106 -9.89 9.16 -6.51
CA ALA A 106 -9.99 8.06 -5.55
C ALA A 106 -9.26 6.82 -6.07
N VAL A 107 -8.46 6.21 -5.21
CA VAL A 107 -7.57 5.09 -5.55
C VAL A 107 -7.90 3.91 -4.65
N GLU A 108 -7.96 2.74 -5.24
CA GLU A 108 -8.01 1.46 -4.53
C GLU A 108 -6.74 0.67 -4.84
N LEU A 109 -5.90 0.49 -3.83
CA LEU A 109 -4.68 -0.29 -3.91
C LEU A 109 -4.93 -1.69 -3.38
N LYS A 110 -5.01 -2.67 -4.28
CA LYS A 110 -5.31 -4.07 -3.96
C LYS A 110 -4.06 -4.82 -3.54
N GLN A 111 -4.25 -6.04 -3.03
CA GLN A 111 -3.17 -7.01 -2.79
C GLN A 111 -2.13 -6.50 -1.80
N ILE A 112 -2.59 -5.89 -0.71
CA ILE A 112 -1.76 -5.51 0.43
C ILE A 112 -2.16 -6.39 1.61
N PRO A 113 -1.39 -7.41 2.05
CA PRO A 113 -0.07 -7.75 1.56
C PRO A 113 -0.12 -8.49 0.21
N ASN A 114 1.05 -8.57 -0.43
CA ASN A 114 1.27 -9.36 -1.64
C ASN A 114 1.27 -10.85 -1.23
N GLN A 115 0.24 -11.58 -1.66
CA GLN A 115 -0.07 -12.92 -1.16
C GLN A 115 -0.86 -13.71 -2.22
N PRO A 116 -0.97 -15.05 -2.13
CA PRO A 116 -0.42 -15.93 -1.12
C PRO A 116 1.10 -16.11 -1.23
N ILE A 117 1.78 -16.39 -0.11
CA ILE A 117 3.25 -16.53 -0.06
C ILE A 117 3.66 -17.81 0.66
N ARG A 118 4.67 -18.51 0.13
CA ARG A 118 5.39 -19.59 0.83
C ARG A 118 6.74 -19.08 1.26
N PHE A 119 7.12 -19.33 2.50
CA PHE A 119 8.45 -18.97 3.01
C PHE A 119 9.40 -20.16 2.88
N MET A 120 10.59 -19.94 2.35
CA MET A 120 11.52 -21.04 2.06
C MET A 120 12.01 -21.73 3.34
N ALA A 121 12.14 -20.97 4.43
CA ALA A 121 12.50 -21.50 5.74
C ALA A 121 11.34 -22.19 6.49
N ASP A 122 10.12 -22.19 5.93
CA ASP A 122 8.99 -22.87 6.53
C ASP A 122 8.99 -24.37 6.19
N PRO A 123 9.25 -25.28 7.15
CA PRO A 123 9.31 -26.70 6.86
C PRO A 123 7.97 -27.28 6.39
N THR A 124 6.85 -26.63 6.72
CA THR A 124 5.52 -27.04 6.22
C THR A 124 5.31 -26.64 4.76
N GLN A 125 6.12 -25.70 4.27
CA GLN A 125 5.98 -25.06 2.96
C GLN A 125 4.57 -24.52 2.72
N GLU A 126 3.79 -24.21 3.75
CA GLU A 126 2.40 -23.77 3.62
C GLU A 126 2.26 -22.46 2.83
N SER A 127 1.19 -22.38 2.05
CA SER A 127 0.80 -21.15 1.36
C SER A 127 0.08 -20.25 2.35
N ARG A 128 0.72 -19.16 2.77
CA ARG A 128 0.23 -18.26 3.82
C ARG A 128 -0.47 -17.03 3.24
N THR A 129 -1.50 -16.57 3.93
CA THR A 129 -2.27 -15.34 3.64
C THR A 129 -2.50 -14.56 4.94
N GLU A 130 -2.72 -13.26 4.82
CA GLU A 130 -3.18 -12.40 5.92
C GLU A 130 -2.38 -12.59 7.23
N ASP A 131 -3.05 -13.00 8.31
CA ASP A 131 -2.49 -13.17 9.64
C ASP A 131 -1.42 -14.25 9.71
N ALA A 132 -1.49 -15.28 8.85
CA ALA A 132 -0.47 -16.32 8.82
C ALA A 132 0.88 -15.76 8.36
N ILE A 133 0.87 -14.78 7.44
CA ILE A 133 2.09 -14.09 7.00
C ILE A 133 2.62 -13.19 8.13
N ILE A 134 1.73 -12.46 8.80
CA ILE A 134 2.10 -11.61 9.94
C ILE A 134 2.71 -12.45 11.06
N ALA A 135 2.04 -13.53 11.46
CA ALA A 135 2.51 -14.44 12.50
C ALA A 135 3.86 -15.07 12.14
N TRP A 136 4.03 -15.52 10.88
CA TRP A 136 5.29 -16.08 10.42
C TRP A 136 6.43 -15.06 10.53
N THR A 137 6.24 -13.86 9.98
CA THR A 137 7.29 -12.83 10.00
C THR A 137 7.66 -12.37 11.41
N TRP A 138 6.69 -12.27 12.32
CA TRP A 138 6.96 -11.99 13.74
C TRP A 138 7.68 -13.13 14.44
N LYS A 139 7.27 -14.39 14.21
CA LYS A 139 7.97 -15.57 14.73
C LYS A 139 9.43 -15.53 14.31
N THR A 140 9.70 -15.35 13.02
CA THR A 140 11.09 -15.32 12.51
C THR A 140 11.88 -14.15 13.09
N PHE A 141 11.27 -12.97 13.21
CA PHE A 141 11.93 -11.82 13.84
C PHE A 141 12.34 -12.11 15.29
N ILE A 142 11.45 -12.70 16.09
CA ILE A 142 11.70 -13.04 17.49
C ILE A 142 12.76 -14.14 17.61
N GLU A 143 12.68 -15.19 16.80
CA GLU A 143 13.68 -16.28 16.76
C GLU A 143 15.07 -15.79 16.37
N GLN A 144 15.16 -14.70 15.60
CA GLN A 144 16.41 -14.02 15.22
C GLN A 144 16.80 -12.89 16.20
N ASN A 145 16.32 -12.95 17.45
CA ASN A 145 16.60 -11.98 18.52
C ASN A 145 16.24 -10.52 18.16
N GLY A 146 15.31 -10.31 17.23
CA GLY A 146 14.84 -8.98 16.83
C GLY A 146 15.87 -8.14 16.06
N THR A 147 16.89 -8.77 15.47
CA THR A 147 18.03 -8.06 14.87
C THR A 147 17.74 -7.45 13.51
N ASN A 148 16.82 -8.04 12.72
CA ASN A 148 16.46 -7.56 11.38
C ASN A 148 14.95 -7.24 11.26
N PRO A 149 14.53 -5.99 11.51
CA PRO A 149 13.12 -5.62 11.43
C PRO A 149 12.57 -5.59 9.99
N TYR A 150 13.41 -5.64 8.95
CA TYR A 150 12.96 -5.66 7.54
C TYR A 150 12.18 -6.93 7.18
N ILE A 151 12.28 -7.97 8.01
CA ILE A 151 11.50 -9.20 7.88
C ILE A 151 10.02 -9.02 8.25
N LEU A 152 9.66 -7.97 8.99
CA LEU A 152 8.28 -7.77 9.42
C LEU A 152 7.41 -7.36 8.22
N LEU A 153 6.29 -8.06 8.01
CA LEU A 153 5.39 -7.83 6.87
C LEU A 153 4.92 -6.37 6.73
N ARG A 154 4.88 -5.63 7.85
CA ARG A 154 4.53 -4.20 7.85
C ARG A 154 5.41 -3.37 6.93
N MET A 155 6.69 -3.72 6.81
CA MET A 155 7.69 -2.97 6.04
C MET A 155 7.29 -2.90 4.56
N PRO A 156 7.19 -4.02 3.82
CA PRO A 156 6.79 -3.99 2.41
C PRO A 156 5.34 -3.52 2.20
N MET A 157 4.42 -3.78 3.14
CA MET A 157 3.05 -3.25 3.03
C MET A 157 3.02 -1.72 3.04
N THR A 158 3.81 -1.09 3.91
CA THR A 158 3.87 0.38 4.04
C THR A 158 4.51 1.01 2.81
N LYS A 159 5.62 0.42 2.34
CA LYS A 159 6.31 0.91 1.14
C LYS A 159 5.44 0.78 -0.10
N ALA A 160 4.68 -0.31 -0.25
CA ALA A 160 3.73 -0.47 -1.34
C ALA A 160 2.62 0.59 -1.33
N ALA A 161 2.10 0.98 -0.16
CA ALA A 161 1.15 2.08 -0.05
C ALA A 161 1.73 3.44 -0.49
N VAL A 162 2.97 3.73 -0.10
CA VAL A 162 3.69 4.94 -0.55
C VAL A 162 3.93 4.91 -2.06
N ARG A 163 4.34 3.76 -2.61
CA ARG A 163 4.50 3.60 -4.06
C ARG A 163 3.17 3.72 -4.82
N GLY A 164 2.05 3.33 -4.21
CA GLY A 164 0.71 3.60 -4.76
C GLY A 164 0.40 5.10 -4.86
N MET A 165 0.87 5.92 -3.92
CA MET A 165 0.76 7.39 -4.05
C MET A 165 1.60 7.89 -5.21
N ASP A 166 2.85 7.44 -5.33
CA ASP A 166 3.76 7.84 -6.41
C ASP A 166 3.23 7.42 -7.80
N THR A 167 2.72 6.20 -7.94
CA THR A 167 2.09 5.72 -9.18
C THR A 167 0.84 6.52 -9.53
N THR A 168 0.07 6.97 -8.53
CA THR A 168 -1.09 7.84 -8.77
C THR A 168 -0.64 9.19 -9.32
N GLU A 169 0.37 9.81 -8.70
CA GLU A 169 0.94 11.09 -9.16
C GLU A 169 1.46 10.97 -10.60
N GLN A 170 2.24 9.92 -10.89
CA GLN A 170 2.80 9.66 -12.22
C GLN A 170 1.73 9.44 -13.30
N LEU A 171 0.68 8.66 -13.00
CA LEU A 171 -0.42 8.46 -13.95
C LEU A 171 -1.12 9.79 -14.26
N LEU A 172 -1.42 10.58 -13.23
CA LEU A 172 -2.14 11.84 -13.41
C LEU A 172 -1.30 12.85 -14.19
N GLU A 173 0.01 12.89 -13.97
CA GLU A 173 0.93 13.70 -14.77
C GLU A 173 0.96 13.24 -16.23
N GLU A 174 1.05 11.94 -16.50
CA GLU A 174 1.06 11.39 -17.87
C GLU A 174 -0.24 11.69 -18.63
N GLU A 175 -1.38 11.63 -17.94
CA GLU A 175 -2.71 11.88 -18.54
C GLU A 175 -3.08 13.38 -18.58
N GLY A 176 -2.22 14.27 -18.06
CA GLY A 176 -2.45 15.72 -18.07
C GLY A 176 -3.51 16.21 -17.07
N TYR A 177 -3.75 15.45 -16.00
CA TYR A 177 -4.65 15.82 -14.92
C TYR A 177 -3.96 16.63 -13.82
N PRO A 178 -4.73 17.36 -12.98
CA PRO A 178 -4.19 17.92 -11.75
C PRO A 178 -3.58 16.84 -10.85
N VAL A 179 -2.32 17.01 -10.49
CA VAL A 179 -1.59 16.11 -9.58
C VAL A 179 -1.88 16.52 -8.12
N PRO A 180 -2.31 15.58 -7.26
CA PRO A 180 -2.59 15.86 -5.86
C PRO A 180 -1.30 16.18 -5.10
N LYS A 181 -1.40 17.08 -4.12
CA LYS A 181 -0.30 17.36 -3.17
C LYS A 181 -0.47 16.58 -1.88
N ASN A 182 -1.71 16.22 -1.57
CA ASN A 182 -2.08 15.57 -0.32
C ASN A 182 -2.93 14.34 -0.58
N PHE A 183 -2.77 13.36 0.30
CA PHE A 183 -3.55 12.13 0.31
C PHE A 183 -4.32 12.02 1.63
N VAL A 184 -5.54 11.50 1.51
CA VAL A 184 -6.27 10.89 2.62
C VAL A 184 -6.10 9.39 2.47
N VAL A 185 -5.51 8.74 3.48
CA VAL A 185 -5.19 7.31 3.45
C VAL A 185 -6.18 6.56 4.33
N ALA A 186 -6.73 5.47 3.84
CA ALA A 186 -7.63 4.60 4.59
C ALA A 186 -7.30 3.14 4.34
N GLY A 187 -7.71 2.25 5.23
CA GLY A 187 -7.46 0.82 5.08
C GLY A 187 -8.14 0.02 6.18
N LEU A 188 -8.58 -1.19 5.85
CA LEU A 188 -9.31 -2.05 6.76
C LEU A 188 -8.47 -3.21 7.32
N SER A 189 -8.70 -3.55 8.58
CA SER A 189 -8.06 -4.64 9.30
C SER A 189 -6.54 -4.46 9.30
N LYS A 190 -5.78 -5.32 8.63
CA LYS A 190 -4.31 -5.32 8.66
C LYS A 190 -3.76 -4.13 7.87
N ARG A 191 -4.58 -3.63 6.94
CA ARG A 191 -4.34 -2.41 6.17
C ARG A 191 -4.67 -1.16 6.98
N GLY A 192 -5.52 -1.24 8.01
CA GLY A 192 -5.72 -0.12 8.95
C GLY A 192 -4.45 0.19 9.74
N TRP A 193 -3.69 -0.84 10.12
CA TRP A 193 -2.33 -0.65 10.64
C TRP A 193 -1.36 -0.09 9.58
N THR A 194 -1.52 -0.43 8.30
CA THR A 194 -0.72 0.15 7.21
C THR A 194 -1.05 1.63 7.03
N THR A 195 -2.31 2.02 7.18
CA THR A 195 -2.73 3.43 7.16
C THR A 195 -1.96 4.25 8.20
N TRP A 196 -1.83 3.74 9.43
CA TRP A 196 -1.02 4.38 10.47
C TRP A 196 0.45 4.53 10.07
N THR A 197 1.08 3.46 9.59
CA THR A 197 2.51 3.50 9.24
C THR A 197 2.78 4.34 7.99
N THR A 198 1.90 4.31 6.99
CA THR A 198 1.98 5.18 5.81
C THR A 198 1.87 6.65 6.20
N ALA A 199 0.94 7.00 7.10
CA ALA A 199 0.82 8.36 7.61
C ALA A 199 2.07 8.80 8.40
N ALA A 200 2.65 7.90 9.20
CA ALA A 200 3.84 8.19 9.99
C ALA A 200 5.07 8.52 9.11
N VAL A 201 5.32 7.71 8.07
CA VAL A 201 6.52 7.84 7.22
C VAL A 201 6.38 8.87 6.10
N ASN A 202 5.14 9.17 5.70
CA ASN A 202 4.85 10.09 4.60
C ASN A 202 3.97 11.26 5.05
N ASN A 203 4.22 11.77 6.25
CA ASN A 203 3.44 12.85 6.88
C ASN A 203 3.41 14.17 6.09
N GLN A 204 4.34 14.37 5.15
CA GLN A 204 4.36 15.54 4.26
C GLN A 204 3.25 15.48 3.21
N ARG A 205 2.89 14.28 2.73
CA ARG A 205 1.83 14.06 1.74
C ARG A 205 0.54 13.57 2.37
N VAL A 206 0.58 12.84 3.48
CA VAL A 206 -0.64 12.34 4.14
C VAL A 206 -1.26 13.42 5.03
N SER A 207 -2.38 13.98 4.57
CA SER A 207 -3.13 15.04 5.27
C SER A 207 -4.15 14.51 6.28
N ALA A 208 -4.63 13.28 6.07
CA ALA A 208 -5.52 12.59 6.99
C ALA A 208 -5.37 11.06 6.86
N ALA A 209 -5.60 10.37 7.98
CA ALA A 209 -5.53 8.91 8.07
C ALA A 209 -6.84 8.37 8.66
N ILE A 210 -7.42 7.35 8.03
CA ILE A 210 -8.66 6.68 8.44
C ILE A 210 -8.38 5.18 8.61
N PRO A 211 -7.72 4.79 9.73
CA PRO A 211 -7.43 3.40 10.03
C PRO A 211 -8.69 2.69 10.51
N ILE A 212 -9.18 1.70 9.76
CA ILE A 212 -10.38 0.93 10.09
C ILE A 212 -9.94 -0.43 10.63
N VAL A 213 -9.61 -0.50 11.91
CA VAL A 213 -9.05 -1.72 12.52
C VAL A 213 -9.75 -2.03 13.83
N LEU A 214 -9.82 -3.33 14.16
CA LEU A 214 -10.25 -3.78 15.47
C LEU A 214 -9.29 -3.21 16.52
N ASP A 215 -9.85 -2.59 17.54
CA ASP A 215 -9.09 -2.10 18.67
C ASP A 215 -8.98 -3.21 19.72
N ILE A 216 -7.76 -3.62 20.04
CA ILE A 216 -7.49 -4.61 21.11
C ILE A 216 -6.77 -3.90 22.26
N LEU A 217 -7.41 -2.83 22.77
CA LEU A 217 -6.95 -2.17 23.97
C LEU A 217 -7.10 -3.10 25.17
N ASN A 218 -6.18 -2.97 26.13
CA ASN A 218 -6.24 -3.68 27.40
C ASN A 218 -6.09 -5.21 27.31
N LEU A 219 -5.14 -5.69 26.49
CA LEU A 219 -4.68 -7.08 26.57
C LEU A 219 -4.11 -7.35 27.98
N GLN A 220 -4.91 -8.02 28.79
CA GLN A 220 -4.50 -8.50 30.10
C GLN A 220 -3.54 -9.66 29.92
N LYS A 221 -2.49 -9.68 30.74
CA LYS A 221 -1.54 -10.79 30.77
C LYS A 221 -2.30 -12.02 31.30
N VAL A 222 -2.44 -13.04 30.46
CA VAL A 222 -2.98 -14.35 30.88
C VAL A 222 -1.85 -15.17 31.49
#